data_AF-A0AA39UDS6-F1
#
_entry.id   AF-A0AA39UDS6-F1
#
_cell.length_a   1.000
_cell.length_b   1.000
_cell.length_c   1.000
_cell.angle_alpha   90.00
_cell.angle_beta   90.00
_cell.angle_gamma   90.00
#
_symmetry.space_group_name_H-M   'P 1'
#
loop_
_entity.id
_entity.type
_entity.pdbx_description
1 polymer ?
#
loop_
_entity_poly.entity_id
_entity_poly.type
_entity_poly.pdbx_seq_one_letter_code
_entity_poly.pdbx_strand_id
1 'polypeptide(L)'
;MIITDDIPESPAKTAPSNLPLQYSTPLPAYGSTSSKFLRRVDPTLPRTLYLRQPEPPCRRSPAKRFLKAFCTAILIWFLLAMFTLSIVDAGGFHRGRGGDFPDSDIPIPNSHTVRECIQGQGWTSTGSGGGFPSQRYSAQTSFDLPLILETLFLFSQCSLSSGAVNVVTSPILKDTVRVDVAIQYYRQRVLDYARVLSLHAVLASTEVGFEQNEQCIG
;
A
#
# COMPACT_ATOMS: atom_id res chain seq x y z
N MET A 1 5.32 48.88 1.76
CA MET A 1 3.97 48.30 1.71
C MET A 1 3.96 47.18 2.73
N ILE A 2 3.24 47.36 3.83
CA ILE A 2 3.22 46.46 4.99
C ILE A 2 2.08 45.48 4.75
N ILE A 3 2.40 44.19 4.61
CA ILE A 3 1.40 43.12 4.47
C ILE A 3 1.04 42.68 5.89
N THR A 4 -0.21 42.87 6.26
CA THR A 4 -0.78 42.41 7.53
C THR A 4 -1.03 40.90 7.47
N ASP A 5 -0.48 40.17 8.43
CA ASP A 5 -0.69 38.74 8.64
C ASP A 5 -2.13 38.44 9.06
N ASP A 6 -2.96 37.99 8.12
CA ASP A 6 -4.25 37.37 8.42
C ASP A 6 -4.01 35.89 8.78
N ILE A 7 -3.92 35.61 10.08
CA ILE A 7 -3.84 34.26 10.64
C ILE A 7 -5.26 33.66 10.62
N PRO A 8 -5.54 32.58 9.85
CA PRO A 8 -6.84 31.93 9.89
C PRO A 8 -7.04 31.22 11.24
N GLU A 9 -8.18 31.51 11.86
CA GLU A 9 -8.64 30.94 13.13
C GLU A 9 -8.81 29.42 12.97
N SER A 10 -8.06 28.64 13.77
CA SER A 10 -8.12 27.17 13.72
C SER A 10 -9.51 26.65 14.13
N PRO A 11 -10.05 25.64 13.43
CA PRO A 11 -11.37 25.12 13.73
C PRO A 11 -11.39 24.44 15.11
N ALA A 12 -12.32 24.88 15.95
CA ALA A 12 -12.57 24.32 17.27
C ALA A 12 -12.87 22.81 17.15
N LYS A 13 -12.08 22.01 17.86
CA LYS A 13 -12.22 20.55 17.95
C LYS A 13 -13.46 20.21 18.79
N THR A 14 -14.62 20.05 18.14
CA THR A 14 -15.82 19.53 18.77
C THR A 14 -15.65 18.03 19.03
N ALA A 15 -15.47 17.66 20.29
CA ALA A 15 -15.48 16.26 20.73
C ALA A 15 -16.93 15.78 20.90
N PRO A 16 -17.41 14.76 20.17
CA PRO A 16 -18.68 14.13 20.47
C PRO A 16 -18.51 13.23 21.71
N SER A 17 -19.04 13.72 22.82
CA SER A 17 -19.35 12.93 24.01
C SER A 17 -20.57 12.05 23.75
N ASN A 18 -20.59 10.88 24.40
CA ASN A 18 -21.72 9.96 24.61
C ASN A 18 -21.80 8.78 23.63
N LEU A 19 -20.95 7.78 23.85
CA LEU A 19 -21.33 6.39 23.58
C LEU A 19 -21.99 5.81 24.83
N PRO A 20 -23.19 5.22 24.71
CA PRO A 20 -23.85 4.55 25.82
C PRO A 20 -23.05 3.30 26.24
N LEU A 21 -22.84 3.17 27.55
CA LEU A 21 -22.32 1.98 28.23
C LEU A 21 -23.06 0.73 27.72
N GLN A 22 -22.36 -0.05 26.90
CA GLN A 22 -22.82 -1.35 26.44
C GLN A 22 -22.87 -2.29 27.65
N TYR A 23 -24.06 -2.81 27.89
CA TYR A 23 -24.38 -3.75 28.95
C TYR A 23 -23.42 -4.95 28.96
N SER A 24 -22.73 -5.11 30.09
CA SER A 24 -21.98 -6.30 30.43
C SER A 24 -22.94 -7.49 30.43
N THR A 25 -22.81 -8.36 29.44
CA THR A 25 -23.54 -9.62 29.39
C THR A 25 -22.82 -10.59 30.33
N PRO A 26 -23.47 -11.13 31.38
CA PRO A 26 -22.81 -12.06 32.27
C PRO A 26 -22.37 -13.31 31.49
N LEU A 27 -21.13 -13.74 31.72
CA LEU A 27 -20.56 -14.91 31.06
C LEU A 27 -21.46 -16.15 31.30
N PRO A 28 -21.69 -16.98 30.26
CA PRO A 28 -22.40 -18.23 30.43
C PRO A 28 -21.65 -19.11 31.43
N ALA A 29 -22.35 -19.54 32.49
CA ALA A 29 -21.82 -20.48 33.45
C ALA A 29 -21.48 -21.78 32.73
N TYR A 30 -20.18 -22.08 32.60
CA TYR A 30 -19.73 -23.36 32.10
C TYR A 30 -20.21 -24.44 33.07
N GLY A 31 -21.28 -25.14 32.68
CA GLY A 31 -21.79 -26.30 33.40
C GLY A 31 -20.67 -27.33 33.51
N SER A 32 -20.18 -27.56 34.73
CA SER A 32 -19.30 -28.68 35.02
C SER A 32 -20.11 -29.94 34.74
N THR A 33 -19.88 -30.53 33.57
CA THR A 33 -20.49 -31.81 33.20
C THR A 33 -19.81 -32.85 34.06
N SER A 34 -20.33 -33.04 35.28
CA SER A 34 -19.97 -34.14 36.16
C SER A 34 -20.50 -35.41 35.51
N SER A 35 -19.69 -36.01 34.64
CA SER A 35 -19.94 -37.33 34.10
C SER A 35 -19.87 -38.32 35.26
N LYS A 36 -21.04 -38.58 35.89
CA LYS A 36 -21.22 -39.71 36.78
C LYS A 36 -21.08 -40.97 35.92
N PHE A 37 -19.86 -41.46 35.78
CA PHE A 37 -19.64 -42.81 35.30
C PHE A 37 -20.26 -43.76 36.33
N LEU A 38 -21.46 -44.26 36.00
CA LEU A 38 -22.06 -45.40 36.68
C LEU A 38 -21.11 -46.57 36.49
N ARG A 39 -20.32 -46.84 37.52
CA ARG A 39 -19.49 -48.04 37.62
C ARG A 39 -20.43 -49.22 37.74
N ARG A 40 -20.85 -49.78 36.60
CA ARG A 40 -21.50 -51.09 36.53
C ARG A 40 -20.48 -52.11 37.03
N VAL A 41 -20.64 -52.52 38.29
CA VAL A 41 -19.92 -53.65 38.86
C VAL A 41 -20.67 -54.89 38.39
N ASP A 42 -20.16 -55.54 37.34
CA ASP A 42 -20.61 -56.89 36.98
C ASP A 42 -20.12 -57.87 38.06
N PRO A 43 -21.02 -58.56 38.78
CA PRO A 43 -20.64 -59.53 39.79
C PRO A 43 -20.47 -60.89 39.13
N THR A 44 -19.42 -61.09 38.33
CA THR A 44 -19.09 -62.46 37.89
C THR A 44 -17.64 -62.62 37.49
N LEU A 45 -17.06 -63.69 38.03
CA LEU A 45 -15.71 -64.24 37.88
C LEU A 45 -14.61 -63.59 38.74
N PRO A 46 -13.92 -64.37 39.60
CA PRO A 46 -12.65 -63.94 40.20
C PRO A 46 -11.61 -63.82 39.08
N ARG A 47 -11.59 -62.64 38.44
CA ARG A 47 -10.48 -62.26 37.57
C ARG A 47 -9.30 -62.09 38.51
N THR A 48 -8.37 -63.03 38.48
CA THR A 48 -7.04 -62.87 39.03
C THR A 48 -6.45 -61.60 38.44
N LEU A 49 -6.64 -60.49 39.16
CA LEU A 49 -5.95 -59.26 38.92
C LEU A 49 -4.50 -59.59 39.25
N TYR A 50 -3.76 -60.06 38.26
CA TYR A 50 -2.34 -59.81 38.22
C TYR A 50 -2.23 -58.30 38.40
N LEU A 51 -1.88 -57.89 39.63
CA LEU A 51 -1.35 -56.59 39.92
C LEU A 51 -0.22 -56.44 38.92
N ARG A 52 -0.53 -55.78 37.81
CA ARG A 52 0.45 -55.37 36.82
C ARG A 52 1.35 -54.45 37.61
N GLN A 53 2.42 -55.04 38.12
CA GLN A 53 3.43 -54.36 38.91
C GLN A 53 3.78 -53.15 38.07
N PRO A 54 3.56 -51.91 38.56
CA PRO A 54 3.85 -50.73 37.79
C PRO A 54 5.32 -50.86 37.41
N GLU A 55 5.60 -51.17 36.14
CA GLU A 55 6.96 -51.16 35.66
C GLU A 55 7.50 -49.80 36.05
N PRO A 56 8.63 -49.74 36.80
CA PRO A 56 9.15 -48.49 37.29
C PRO A 56 9.28 -47.58 36.07
N PRO A 57 8.53 -46.46 36.01
CA PRO A 57 8.42 -45.69 34.79
C PRO A 57 9.84 -45.31 34.39
N CYS A 58 10.33 -45.88 33.28
CA CYS A 58 11.68 -45.60 32.80
C CYS A 58 11.80 -44.08 32.75
N ARG A 59 12.66 -43.54 33.62
CA ARG A 59 12.74 -42.10 33.93
C ARG A 59 13.31 -41.38 32.71
N ARG A 60 12.46 -41.17 31.71
CA ARG A 60 12.81 -40.44 30.49
C ARG A 60 13.08 -39.01 30.92
N SER A 61 14.30 -38.52 30.66
CA SER A 61 14.71 -37.23 31.19
C SER A 61 13.72 -36.13 30.76
N PRO A 62 13.28 -35.25 31.69
CA PRO A 62 12.35 -34.18 31.38
C PRO A 62 12.89 -33.26 30.28
N ALA A 63 14.21 -33.10 30.21
CA ALA A 63 14.92 -32.35 29.17
C ALA A 63 14.60 -32.85 27.74
N LYS A 64 14.48 -34.17 27.52
CA LYS A 64 14.13 -34.73 26.19
C LYS A 64 12.71 -34.37 25.78
N ARG A 65 11.78 -34.29 26.73
CA ARG A 65 10.39 -33.90 26.47
C ARG A 65 10.30 -32.41 26.14
N PHE A 66 11.04 -31.59 26.91
CA PHE A 66 11.10 -30.14 26.70
C PHE A 66 11.76 -29.77 25.37
N LEU A 67 12.92 -30.36 25.05
CA LEU A 67 13.64 -30.09 23.80
C LEU A 67 12.79 -30.45 22.58
N LYS A 68 12.05 -31.58 22.64
CA LYS A 68 11.13 -31.96 21.56
C LYS A 68 10.03 -30.92 21.36
N ALA A 69 9.42 -30.42 22.43
CA ALA A 69 8.40 -29.39 22.35
C ALA A 69 8.97 -28.06 21.82
N PHE A 70 10.16 -27.66 22.29
CA PHE A 70 10.83 -26.44 21.86
C PHE A 70 11.20 -26.44 20.37
N CYS A 71 11.78 -27.54 19.87
CA CYS A 71 12.04 -27.71 18.43
C CYS A 71 10.76 -27.64 17.61
N THR A 72 9.65 -28.21 18.12
CA THR A 72 8.34 -28.16 17.43
C THR A 72 7.83 -26.72 17.35
N ALA A 73 7.96 -25.94 18.43
CA ALA A 73 7.55 -24.54 18.46
C ALA A 73 8.36 -23.67 17.48
N ILE A 74 9.69 -23.85 17.43
CA ILE A 74 10.55 -23.15 16.48
C ILE A 74 10.14 -23.47 15.03
N LEU A 75 9.89 -24.74 14.72
CA LEU A 75 9.49 -25.17 13.38
C LEU A 75 8.17 -24.52 12.97
N ILE A 76 7.16 -24.51 13.85
CA ILE A 76 5.88 -23.83 13.59
C ILE A 76 6.10 -22.33 13.36
N TRP A 77 6.94 -21.69 14.17
CA TRP A 77 7.25 -20.26 14.02
C TRP A 77 7.93 -19.96 12.68
N PHE A 78 8.91 -20.77 12.26
CA PHE A 78 9.55 -20.62 10.95
C PHE A 78 8.57 -20.83 9.79
N LEU A 79 7.68 -21.83 9.89
CA LEU A 79 6.65 -22.05 8.87
C LEU A 79 5.69 -20.85 8.77
N LEU A 80 5.28 -20.29 9.91
CA LEU A 80 4.44 -19.10 9.93
C LEU A 80 5.15 -17.89 9.34
N ALA A 81 6.43 -17.66 9.69
CA ALA A 81 7.23 -16.57 9.13
C ALA A 81 7.43 -16.71 7.61
N MET A 82 7.74 -17.93 7.15
CA MET A 82 7.85 -18.21 5.72
C MET A 82 6.49 -18.04 5.00
N PHE A 83 5.40 -18.46 5.63
CA PHE A 83 4.06 -18.32 5.08
C PHE A 83 3.61 -16.87 5.00
N THR A 84 3.85 -16.05 6.03
CA THR A 84 3.51 -14.63 6.01
C THR A 84 4.36 -13.88 4.98
N LEU A 85 5.67 -14.17 4.90
CA LEU A 85 6.53 -13.63 3.84
C LEU A 85 6.06 -14.07 2.46
N SER A 86 5.64 -15.33 2.31
CA SER A 86 5.10 -15.86 1.05
C SER A 86 3.76 -15.22 0.68
N ILE A 87 2.86 -14.91 1.62
CA ILE A 87 1.63 -14.18 1.34
C ILE A 87 1.94 -12.74 0.94
N VAL A 88 2.87 -12.07 1.62
CA VAL A 88 3.26 -10.71 1.26
C VAL A 88 3.89 -10.68 -0.12
N ASP A 89 4.72 -11.68 -0.44
CA ASP A 89 5.32 -11.82 -1.77
C ASP A 89 4.24 -12.16 -2.81
N ALA A 90 3.43 -13.20 -2.60
CA ALA A 90 2.36 -13.62 -3.52
C ALA A 90 1.26 -12.57 -3.70
N GLY A 91 0.86 -11.90 -2.63
CA GLY A 91 -0.09 -10.78 -2.63
C GLY A 91 0.49 -9.53 -3.27
N GLY A 92 1.81 -9.32 -3.15
CA GLY A 92 2.55 -8.32 -3.93
C GLY A 92 2.69 -8.69 -5.40
N PHE A 93 2.75 -9.99 -5.73
CA PHE A 93 2.91 -10.51 -7.08
C PHE A 93 1.64 -10.44 -7.96
N HIS A 94 0.46 -10.30 -7.37
CA HIS A 94 -0.76 -9.95 -8.13
C HIS A 94 -0.81 -8.49 -8.59
N ARG A 95 0.18 -7.65 -8.24
CA ARG A 95 0.36 -6.31 -8.84
C ARG A 95 1.51 -6.22 -9.86
N GLY A 96 2.17 -7.32 -10.23
CA GLY A 96 3.39 -7.22 -11.05
C GLY A 96 3.76 -8.41 -11.93
N ARG A 97 2.92 -9.43 -12.08
CA ARG A 97 3.20 -10.54 -13.01
C ARG A 97 2.68 -10.22 -14.40
N GLY A 98 3.34 -9.29 -15.08
CA GLY A 98 3.34 -9.19 -16.54
C GLY A 98 1.97 -9.22 -17.21
N GLY A 99 0.93 -8.68 -16.57
CA GLY A 99 -0.11 -8.07 -17.35
C GLY A 99 0.59 -6.93 -18.04
N ASP A 100 0.63 -6.95 -19.37
CA ASP A 100 0.74 -5.71 -20.14
C ASP A 100 -0.05 -4.69 -19.34
N PHE A 101 0.62 -3.67 -18.78
CA PHE A 101 -0.11 -2.56 -18.22
C PHE A 101 -1.03 -2.21 -19.36
N PRO A 102 -2.37 -2.42 -19.23
CA PRO A 102 -3.25 -2.09 -20.33
C PRO A 102 -2.84 -0.67 -20.63
N ASP A 103 -2.55 -0.41 -21.89
CA ASP A 103 -2.41 0.95 -22.39
C ASP A 103 -3.78 1.55 -22.10
N SER A 104 -3.99 1.92 -20.85
CA SER A 104 -5.22 2.43 -20.34
C SER A 104 -5.10 3.82 -20.87
N ASP A 105 -5.61 3.97 -22.09
CA ASP A 105 -5.94 5.22 -22.70
C ASP A 105 -6.80 5.92 -21.65
N ILE A 106 -6.13 6.67 -20.77
CA ILE A 106 -6.79 7.47 -19.75
C ILE A 106 -7.61 8.42 -20.59
N PRO A 107 -8.95 8.39 -20.49
CA PRO A 107 -9.78 9.21 -21.34
C PRO A 107 -9.45 10.66 -21.01
N ILE A 108 -8.71 11.30 -21.91
CA ILE A 108 -8.40 12.71 -21.80
C ILE A 108 -9.73 13.40 -22.12
N PRO A 109 -10.27 14.22 -21.20
CA PRO A 109 -11.51 14.93 -21.48
C PRO A 109 -11.33 15.76 -22.75
N ASN A 110 -12.26 15.62 -23.69
CA ASN A 110 -12.23 16.23 -25.04
C ASN A 110 -12.02 17.76 -25.03
N SER A 111 -12.16 18.42 -23.89
CA SER A 111 -11.90 19.86 -23.71
C SER A 111 -10.41 20.22 -23.61
N HIS A 112 -9.50 19.25 -23.62
CA HIS A 112 -8.07 19.49 -23.49
C HIS A 112 -7.30 18.81 -24.62
N THR A 113 -6.36 19.53 -25.21
CA THR A 113 -5.40 18.99 -26.18
C THR A 113 -4.09 18.70 -25.48
N VAL A 114 -3.53 17.52 -25.74
CA VAL A 114 -2.17 17.17 -25.31
C VAL A 114 -1.20 17.98 -26.15
N ARG A 115 -0.36 18.77 -25.49
CA ARG A 115 0.71 19.53 -26.14
C ARG A 115 2.00 18.74 -26.19
N GLU A 116 2.34 18.10 -25.07
CA GLU A 116 3.60 17.37 -24.91
C GLU A 116 3.37 16.17 -24.01
N CYS A 117 3.92 15.03 -24.41
CA CYS A 117 3.90 13.79 -23.64
C CYS A 117 5.34 13.30 -23.44
N ILE A 118 5.76 13.19 -22.18
CA ILE A 118 7.05 12.62 -21.81
C ILE A 118 6.83 11.23 -21.24
N GLN A 119 7.44 10.23 -21.86
CA GLN A 119 7.40 8.83 -21.45
C GLN A 119 8.74 8.14 -21.74
N GLY A 120 9.10 7.13 -20.95
CA GLY A 120 10.23 6.25 -21.24
C GLY A 120 11.55 7.00 -21.45
N GLN A 121 12.07 7.01 -22.68
CA GLN A 121 13.33 7.66 -23.02
C GLN A 121 13.28 9.20 -23.02
N GLY A 122 12.09 9.81 -23.01
CA GLY A 122 11.94 11.26 -22.89
C GLY A 122 12.34 11.81 -21.51
N TRP A 123 12.51 10.93 -20.53
CA TRP A 123 12.94 11.29 -19.18
C TRP A 123 14.43 11.60 -19.12
N THR A 124 14.79 12.72 -18.49
CA THR A 124 16.20 13.00 -18.17
C THR A 124 16.55 12.25 -16.88
N SER A 125 17.41 11.23 -16.99
CA SER A 125 17.89 10.51 -15.82
C SER A 125 18.75 11.43 -14.94
N THR A 126 18.32 11.67 -13.71
CA THR A 126 19.08 12.49 -12.74
C THR A 126 20.19 11.67 -12.04
N GLY A 127 20.39 10.41 -12.44
CA GLY A 127 21.24 9.45 -11.73
C GLY A 127 20.63 8.98 -10.42
N SER A 128 21.31 8.09 -9.69
CA SER A 128 20.86 7.67 -8.35
C SER A 128 21.07 8.81 -7.36
N GLY A 129 20.07 9.68 -7.21
CA GLY A 129 20.10 10.78 -6.25
C GLY A 129 20.39 10.26 -4.85
N GLY A 130 21.54 10.63 -4.30
CA GLY A 130 22.11 10.10 -3.05
C GLY A 130 21.41 10.47 -1.75
N GLY A 131 20.08 10.66 -1.75
CA GLY A 131 19.33 11.13 -0.58
C GLY A 131 18.70 10.02 0.26
N PHE A 132 18.33 8.88 -0.35
CA PHE A 132 17.63 7.79 0.36
C PHE A 132 18.20 6.43 -0.04
N PRO A 133 18.58 5.55 0.91
CA PRO A 133 19.24 4.28 0.61
C PRO A 133 18.35 3.26 -0.12
N SER A 134 17.07 3.58 -0.34
CA SER A 134 16.06 2.66 -0.84
C SER A 134 15.57 3.00 -2.27
N GLN A 135 15.66 4.26 -2.72
CA GLN A 135 15.17 4.69 -4.04
C GLN A 135 16.33 4.81 -5.04
N ARG A 136 16.34 3.97 -6.08
CA ARG A 136 17.50 3.83 -6.99
C ARG A 136 17.36 4.57 -8.32
N TYR A 137 16.15 4.91 -8.73
CA TYR A 137 15.89 5.48 -10.06
C TYR A 137 15.14 6.80 -9.93
N SER A 138 15.77 7.87 -10.39
CA SER A 138 15.21 9.22 -10.45
C SER A 138 15.23 9.71 -11.88
N ALA A 139 14.15 10.33 -12.30
CA ALA A 139 14.05 11.02 -13.57
C ALA A 139 13.42 12.39 -13.37
N GLN A 140 13.80 13.32 -14.22
CA GLN A 140 13.26 14.66 -14.24
C GLN A 140 12.92 15.10 -15.66
N THR A 141 11.94 15.99 -15.76
CA THR A 141 11.62 16.74 -16.97
C THR A 141 11.20 18.16 -16.59
N SER A 142 11.28 19.09 -17.53
CA SER A 142 10.94 20.50 -17.33
C SER A 142 10.00 20.96 -18.44
N PHE A 143 8.94 21.68 -18.09
CA PHE A 143 8.01 22.28 -19.05
C PHE A 143 7.97 23.80 -18.87
N ASP A 144 7.96 24.54 -19.96
CA ASP A 144 7.73 25.98 -19.94
C ASP A 144 6.27 26.28 -20.32
N LEU A 145 5.52 26.79 -19.35
CA LEU A 145 4.10 27.10 -19.46
C LEU A 145 3.89 28.62 -19.53
N PRO A 146 3.13 29.15 -20.49
CA PRO A 146 2.81 30.57 -20.53
C PRO A 146 1.87 30.95 -19.38
N LEU A 147 2.14 32.07 -18.69
CA LEU A 147 1.32 32.61 -17.59
C LEU A 147 -0.05 33.14 -18.04
N ILE A 148 -0.28 33.23 -19.35
CA ILE A 148 -1.55 33.68 -19.94
C ILE A 148 -2.68 32.66 -19.65
N LEU A 149 -2.33 31.46 -19.19
CA LEU A 149 -3.28 30.44 -18.78
C LEU A 149 -3.88 30.80 -17.42
N GLU A 150 -5.17 31.16 -17.40
CA GLU A 150 -5.91 31.54 -16.20
C GLU A 150 -5.99 30.42 -15.15
N THR A 151 -5.71 29.18 -15.52
CA THR A 151 -5.74 28.02 -14.62
C THR A 151 -4.63 27.02 -14.96
N LEU A 152 -3.87 26.63 -13.94
CA LEU A 152 -2.90 25.53 -14.00
C LEU A 152 -3.47 24.36 -13.20
N PHE A 153 -3.68 23.22 -13.87
CA PHE A 153 -4.13 22.00 -13.21
C PHE A 153 -3.03 20.94 -13.24
N LEU A 154 -2.75 20.37 -12.07
CA LEU A 154 -1.84 19.24 -11.92
C LEU A 154 -2.67 18.00 -11.62
N PHE A 155 -2.63 17.03 -12.52
CA PHE A 155 -3.27 15.73 -12.32
C PHE A 155 -2.20 14.66 -12.20
N SER A 156 -2.22 13.94 -11.09
CA SER A 156 -1.43 12.72 -10.91
C SER A 156 -2.38 11.54 -10.73
N GLN A 157 -2.23 10.53 -11.59
CA GLN A 157 -2.97 9.29 -11.49
C GLN A 157 -1.99 8.14 -11.32
N CYS A 158 -1.71 7.78 -10.08
CA CYS A 158 -1.11 6.50 -9.78
C CYS A 158 -1.54 6.08 -8.38
N SER A 159 -2.07 4.87 -8.25
CA SER A 159 -2.45 4.30 -6.94
C SER A 159 -1.26 4.17 -5.97
N LEU A 160 -0.04 4.43 -6.44
CA LEU A 160 1.22 4.36 -5.71
C LEU A 160 2.08 5.63 -5.90
N SER A 161 1.61 6.70 -6.54
CA SER A 161 2.41 7.94 -6.61
C SER A 161 2.37 8.66 -5.27
N SER A 162 3.49 8.62 -4.56
CA SER A 162 3.83 9.57 -3.52
C SER A 162 4.86 10.52 -4.10
N GLY A 163 4.56 11.82 -4.11
CA GLY A 163 5.46 12.85 -4.62
C GLY A 163 5.18 14.19 -3.95
N ALA A 164 6.15 15.09 -4.03
CA ALA A 164 5.99 16.48 -3.62
C ALA A 164 6.10 17.37 -4.85
N VAL A 165 5.18 18.32 -4.98
CA VAL A 165 5.28 19.38 -5.99
C VAL A 165 5.90 20.58 -5.31
N ASN A 166 7.05 21.04 -5.82
CA ASN A 166 7.69 22.25 -5.35
C ASN A 166 7.55 23.34 -6.41
N VAL A 167 6.79 24.39 -6.11
CA VAL A 167 6.60 25.52 -6.99
C VAL A 167 7.65 26.57 -6.66
N VAL A 168 8.64 26.72 -7.52
CA VAL A 168 9.71 27.70 -7.35
C VAL A 168 9.42 28.93 -8.21
N THR A 169 9.13 30.06 -7.57
CA THR A 169 8.95 31.35 -8.26
C THR A 169 10.28 32.06 -8.44
N SER A 170 10.62 32.47 -9.67
CA SER A 170 11.80 33.30 -9.93
C SER A 170 11.50 34.79 -9.73
N PRO A 171 12.45 35.61 -9.25
CA PRO A 171 12.25 37.05 -9.07
C PRO A 171 12.26 37.84 -10.38
N ILE A 172 12.60 37.21 -11.50
CA ILE A 172 12.62 37.84 -12.82
C ILE A 172 11.22 37.74 -13.41
N LEU A 173 10.62 38.88 -13.76
CA LEU A 173 9.33 38.93 -14.44
C LEU A 173 9.49 38.27 -15.81
N LYS A 174 8.97 37.04 -15.94
CA LYS A 174 8.89 36.31 -17.19
C LYS A 174 7.44 35.93 -17.41
N ASP A 175 6.99 35.96 -18.66
CA ASP A 175 5.64 35.53 -19.04
C ASP A 175 5.49 34.00 -19.08
N THR A 176 6.52 33.27 -18.63
CA THR A 176 6.61 31.81 -18.64
C THR A 176 6.96 31.27 -17.25
N VAL A 177 6.18 30.30 -16.78
CA VAL A 177 6.47 29.51 -15.58
C VAL A 177 7.16 28.22 -16.03
N ARG A 178 8.33 27.94 -15.45
CA ARG A 178 9.01 26.67 -15.61
C ARG A 178 8.51 25.69 -14.54
N VAL A 179 7.99 24.55 -14.97
CA VAL A 179 7.54 23.46 -14.09
C VAL A 179 8.53 22.32 -14.21
N ASP A 180 9.25 22.06 -13.13
CA ASP A 180 10.16 20.93 -13.03
C ASP A 180 9.46 19.75 -12.35
N VAL A 181 9.35 18.65 -13.07
CA VAL A 181 8.72 17.41 -12.60
C VAL A 181 9.82 16.40 -12.34
N ALA A 182 9.99 16.02 -11.07
CA ALA A 182 10.91 14.96 -10.67
C ALA A 182 10.12 13.76 -10.13
N ILE A 183 10.44 12.57 -10.63
CA ILE A 183 9.84 11.31 -10.21
C ILE A 183 10.91 10.36 -9.69
N GLN A 184 10.56 9.57 -8.67
CA GLN A 184 11.47 8.61 -8.05
C GLN A 184 10.76 7.27 -7.85
N TYR A 185 11.39 6.21 -8.33
CA TYR A 185 10.85 4.86 -8.24
C TYR A 185 11.90 3.85 -7.75
N TYR A 186 11.40 2.80 -7.09
CA TYR A 186 12.21 1.67 -6.64
C TYR A 186 12.69 0.76 -7.78
N ARG A 187 11.92 0.70 -8.87
CA ARG A 187 12.17 -0.17 -10.03
C ARG A 187 12.18 0.66 -11.30
N GLN A 188 13.23 0.52 -12.11
CA GLN A 188 13.36 1.19 -13.40
C GLN A 188 12.17 0.94 -14.32
N ARG A 189 11.66 -0.29 -14.36
CA ARG A 189 10.49 -0.64 -15.19
C ARG A 189 9.28 0.25 -14.91
N VAL A 190 9.06 0.68 -13.66
CA VAL A 190 7.92 1.56 -13.32
C VAL A 190 8.15 2.98 -13.84
N LEU A 191 9.40 3.44 -13.85
CA LEU A 191 9.79 4.72 -14.43
C LEU A 191 9.58 4.72 -15.95
N ASP A 192 9.86 3.61 -16.64
CA ASP A 192 9.65 3.47 -18.08
C ASP A 192 8.17 3.62 -18.48
N TYR A 193 7.24 3.25 -17.57
CA TYR A 193 5.79 3.42 -17.76
C TYR A 193 5.27 4.79 -17.28
N ALA A 194 6.07 5.59 -16.60
CA ALA A 194 5.63 6.90 -16.13
C ALA A 194 5.44 7.84 -17.31
N ARG A 195 4.25 8.45 -17.41
CA ARG A 195 3.89 9.45 -18.41
C ARG A 195 3.62 10.78 -17.74
N VAL A 196 4.11 11.86 -18.33
CA VAL A 196 3.71 13.23 -17.96
C VAL A 196 3.17 13.92 -19.19
N LEU A 197 1.96 14.47 -19.04
CA LEU A 197 1.25 15.16 -20.10
C LEU A 197 1.17 16.65 -19.76
N SER A 198 1.57 17.49 -20.70
CA SER A 198 1.25 18.91 -20.71
C SER A 198 -0.04 19.10 -21.50
N LEU A 199 -1.08 19.60 -20.82
CA LEU A 199 -2.40 19.81 -21.40
C LEU A 199 -2.63 21.31 -21.63
N HIS A 200 -3.25 21.63 -22.75
CA HIS A 200 -3.76 22.97 -23.04
C HIS A 200 -5.28 22.93 -23.07
N ALA A 201 -5.92 23.86 -22.35
CA ALA A 201 -7.37 24.02 -22.42
C ALA A 201 -7.73 24.53 -23.81
N VAL A 202 -8.57 23.79 -24.54
CA VAL A 202 -9.17 24.33 -25.76
C VAL A 202 -10.31 25.21 -25.29
N LEU A 203 -10.15 26.52 -25.43
CA LEU A 203 -11.29 27.42 -25.36
C LEU A 203 -12.26 26.92 -26.42
N ALA A 204 -13.41 26.40 -26.00
CA ALA A 204 -14.45 25.92 -26.88
C ALA A 204 -15.02 27.13 -27.64
N SER A 205 -14.31 27.59 -28.66
CA SER A 205 -14.89 28.32 -29.76
C SER A 205 -15.88 27.36 -30.39
N THR A 206 -17.15 27.71 -30.29
CA THR A 206 -18.32 26.96 -30.75
C THR A 206 -18.29 26.77 -32.27
N GLU A 207 -17.31 26.07 -32.84
CA GLU A 207 -17.31 25.65 -34.22
C GLU A 207 -16.99 24.15 -34.32
N VAL A 208 -17.99 23.48 -34.86
CA VAL A 208 -18.15 22.05 -35.06
C VAL A 208 -17.04 21.47 -35.91
N GLY A 209 -16.36 20.45 -35.37
CA GLY A 209 -15.89 19.30 -36.12
C GLY A 209 -14.45 19.35 -36.60
N PHE A 210 -13.52 18.79 -35.82
CA PHE A 210 -12.42 18.00 -36.36
C PHE A 210 -11.95 16.99 -35.30
N GLU A 211 -12.21 15.73 -35.55
CA GLU A 211 -11.70 14.59 -34.78
C GLU A 211 -10.27 14.32 -35.27
N GLN A 212 -9.27 14.87 -34.58
CA GLN A 212 -7.88 14.57 -34.85
C GLN A 212 -7.31 13.80 -33.65
N ASN A 213 -7.50 12.49 -33.73
CA ASN A 213 -7.02 11.53 -32.74
C ASN A 213 -5.54 11.25 -33.02
N GLU A 214 -4.65 12.18 -32.67
CA GLU A 214 -3.21 11.89 -32.59
C GLU A 214 -2.95 11.11 -31.30
N GLN A 215 -3.12 9.80 -31.42
CA GLN A 215 -2.77 8.82 -30.42
C GLN A 215 -1.25 8.87 -30.23
N CYS A 216 -0.79 9.05 -28.99
CA CYS A 216 0.63 8.99 -28.63
C CYS A 216 1.15 7.55 -28.80
N ILE A 217 1.40 7.12 -30.04
CA ILE A 217 2.03 5.84 -30.34
C ILE A 217 3.54 6.07 -30.29
N GLY A 218 4.13 5.74 -29.14
CA GLY A 218 5.59 5.71 -28.92
C GLY A 218 6.07 4.28 -28.74
#